data_AF-A0A8H5LSH1-F1
#
_entry.id   AF-A0A8H5LSH1-F1
#
_cell.length_a   1.000
_cell.length_b   1.000
_cell.length_c   1.000
_cell.angle_alpha   90.00
_cell.angle_beta   90.00
_cell.angle_gamma   90.00
#
_symmetry.space_group_name_H-M   'P 1'
#
loop_
_entity.id
_entity.type
_entity.pdbx_description
1 polymer ?
#
loop_
_entity_poly.entity_id
_entity_poly.type
_entity_poly.pdbx_seq_one_letter_code
_entity_poly.pdbx_strand_id
1 'polypeptide(L)'
;MERQLEEFACTTSQARSRQRRTRHVDVNDFVHPPPSMTSTQPSFQPLAATSAVPLVGQPDASRSPLETEVDMSSSLPFAPPLFSMSPPPLPLSTPLIANPVLPILPTPSPTPSLSTTAWFELGKKYPEARLRAHKWDWISSSETWLPHYEFQTVTKITHIWDEYSDGLNGHLPVRELNITWGARWKRNLGRTKTEASWRSKVVNLVEKLAAKHRWNVQLALRFIRERYEHQFTPRGFCDF
;
A
#
# COMPACT_ATOMS: atom_id res chain seq x y z
N MET A 1 -5.60 -53.91 -14.92
CA MET A 1 -7.00 -54.07 -14.50
C MET A 1 -7.00 -54.50 -13.04
N GLU A 2 -7.56 -53.64 -12.19
CA GLU A 2 -8.10 -53.90 -10.85
C GLU A 2 -7.23 -54.51 -9.71
N ARG A 3 -7.05 -53.63 -8.71
CA ARG A 3 -7.10 -53.83 -7.24
C ARG A 3 -5.93 -54.48 -6.50
N GLN A 4 -5.25 -53.65 -5.70
CA GLN A 4 -4.84 -53.81 -4.29
C GLN A 4 -4.35 -52.42 -3.82
N LEU A 5 -4.53 -51.85 -2.63
CA LEU A 5 -5.15 -52.20 -1.34
C LEU A 5 -5.30 -50.87 -0.55
N GLU A 6 -6.40 -50.78 0.22
CA GLU A 6 -6.61 -50.19 1.55
C GLU A 6 -5.78 -48.97 2.01
N GLU A 7 -6.39 -47.85 2.40
CA GLU A 7 -7.12 -47.60 3.67
C GLU A 7 -6.28 -47.73 4.96
N PHE A 8 -6.62 -46.84 5.90
CA PHE A 8 -6.05 -46.57 7.24
C PHE A 8 -4.87 -45.57 7.28
N ALA A 9 -4.87 -44.50 8.08
CA ALA A 9 -5.86 -43.88 8.97
C ALA A 9 -5.25 -42.57 9.54
N CYS A 10 -6.11 -41.67 10.06
CA CYS A 10 -5.91 -40.88 11.29
C CYS A 10 -4.73 -39.86 11.34
N THR A 11 -4.83 -38.62 11.83
CA THR A 11 -5.75 -37.97 12.77
C THR A 11 -5.49 -36.45 12.71
N THR A 12 -6.55 -35.66 12.81
CA THR A 12 -6.64 -34.37 13.55
C THR A 12 -5.48 -33.36 13.49
N SER A 13 -5.75 -32.20 12.88
CA SER A 13 -5.45 -30.92 13.55
C SER A 13 -6.52 -29.87 13.25
N GLN A 14 -7.32 -29.67 14.29
CA GLN A 14 -8.42 -28.74 14.44
C GLN A 14 -7.87 -27.39 14.96
N ALA A 15 -8.62 -26.31 14.70
CA ALA A 15 -8.49 -24.97 15.27
C ALA A 15 -7.34 -24.10 14.70
N ARG A 16 -7.63 -22.99 14.00
CA ARG A 16 -8.44 -21.87 14.48
C ARG A 16 -9.19 -21.24 13.31
N SER A 17 -10.44 -21.67 13.14
CA SER A 17 -11.44 -20.91 12.40
C SER A 17 -11.73 -19.64 13.21
N ARG A 18 -11.02 -18.55 12.90
CA ARG A 18 -11.48 -17.22 13.30
C ARG A 18 -12.72 -16.96 12.47
N GLN A 19 -13.86 -17.23 13.10
CA GLN A 19 -15.19 -16.84 12.70
C GLN A 19 -15.21 -15.30 12.55
N ARG A 20 -14.68 -14.81 11.43
CA ARG A 20 -14.98 -13.48 10.94
C ARG A 20 -16.44 -13.58 10.55
N ARG A 21 -17.29 -13.10 11.46
CA ARG A 21 -18.71 -12.85 11.27
C ARG A 21 -18.85 -11.93 10.06
N THR A 22 -18.80 -12.52 8.87
CA THR A 22 -19.27 -11.91 7.62
C THR A 22 -20.75 -11.72 7.84
N ARG A 23 -21.15 -10.48 8.14
CA ARG A 23 -22.53 -10.07 7.93
C ARG A 23 -22.77 -10.30 6.44
N HIS A 24 -23.51 -11.36 6.14
CA HIS A 24 -24.18 -11.53 4.87
C HIS A 24 -25.11 -10.32 4.74
N VAL A 25 -24.70 -9.35 3.93
CA VAL A 25 -25.61 -8.32 3.47
C VAL A 25 -26.16 -8.88 2.18
N ASP A 26 -27.37 -9.43 2.25
CA ASP A 26 -28.16 -9.71 1.06
C ASP A 26 -28.32 -8.40 0.30
N VAL A 27 -27.59 -8.28 -0.81
CA VAL A 27 -27.79 -7.24 -1.83
C VAL A 27 -28.69 -7.86 -2.89
N ASN A 28 -29.95 -8.07 -2.53
CA ASN A 28 -31.03 -8.34 -3.47
C ASN A 28 -32.35 -8.06 -2.76
N ASP A 29 -32.78 -6.79 -2.85
CA ASP A 29 -34.18 -6.36 -2.97
C ASP A 29 -34.23 -4.88 -2.63
N PHE A 30 -34.22 -4.00 -3.63
CA PHE A 30 -34.85 -2.67 -3.56
C PHE A 30 -34.91 -2.06 -4.96
N VAL A 31 -35.78 -2.63 -5.80
CA VAL A 31 -36.44 -1.85 -6.86
C VAL A 31 -37.85 -1.59 -6.35
N HIS A 32 -38.02 -0.48 -5.63
CA HIS A 32 -39.33 0.10 -5.37
C HIS A 32 -39.33 1.56 -5.86
N PRO A 33 -40.38 1.99 -6.57
CA PRO A 33 -40.54 3.39 -6.96
C PRO A 33 -40.78 4.28 -5.73
N PRO A 34 -40.44 5.58 -5.80
CA PRO A 34 -40.58 6.50 -4.67
C PRO A 34 -42.07 6.74 -4.34
N PRO A 35 -42.49 6.60 -3.07
CA PRO A 35 -43.80 7.06 -2.64
C PRO A 35 -43.84 8.59 -2.50
N SER A 36 -44.90 9.18 -3.01
CA SER A 36 -45.24 10.60 -2.90
C SER A 36 -45.22 11.08 -1.45
N MET A 37 -44.58 12.23 -1.23
CA MET A 37 -44.47 12.87 0.09
C MET A 37 -45.83 13.40 0.56
N THR A 38 -46.44 12.70 1.52
CA THR A 38 -47.47 13.28 2.37
C THR A 38 -46.78 13.78 3.64
N SER A 39 -46.73 15.11 3.79
CA SER A 39 -46.23 15.78 4.98
C SER A 39 -47.14 15.45 6.17
N THR A 40 -46.59 14.76 7.17
CA THR A 40 -47.26 14.59 8.47
C THR A 40 -46.22 14.89 9.55
N GLN A 41 -46.40 16.05 10.15
CA GLN A 41 -45.60 16.62 11.23
C GLN A 41 -45.90 15.87 12.55
N PRO A 42 -44.92 15.22 13.20
CA PRO A 42 -45.10 14.72 14.55
C PRO A 42 -44.77 15.80 15.58
N SER A 43 -45.75 15.98 16.46
CA SER A 43 -45.76 16.82 17.66
C SER A 43 -44.68 16.41 18.67
N PHE A 44 -44.01 17.39 19.27
CA PHE A 44 -43.08 17.20 20.36
C PHE A 44 -43.82 16.87 21.67
N GLN A 45 -43.37 15.86 22.39
CA GLN A 45 -43.58 15.75 23.84
C GLN A 45 -42.23 15.58 24.56
N PRO A 46 -41.97 16.33 25.64
CA PRO A 46 -40.81 16.15 26.50
C PRO A 46 -41.18 15.28 27.70
N LEU A 47 -40.31 14.34 28.13
CA LEU A 47 -40.33 13.89 29.53
C LEU A 47 -39.10 13.05 29.95
N ALA A 48 -38.63 13.43 31.14
CA ALA A 48 -37.97 12.66 32.18
C ALA A 48 -36.53 12.17 31.97
N ALA A 49 -35.66 12.86 32.71
CA ALA A 49 -34.34 12.41 33.14
C ALA A 49 -34.45 11.20 34.09
N THR A 50 -33.56 10.22 33.91
CA THR A 50 -33.28 9.22 34.94
C THR A 50 -31.78 9.11 35.13
N SER A 51 -31.37 9.57 36.31
CA SER A 51 -30.05 9.43 36.91
C SER A 51 -29.86 8.00 37.40
N ALA A 52 -28.72 7.37 37.09
CA ALA A 52 -28.23 6.21 37.82
C ALA A 52 -26.71 6.09 37.65
N VAL A 53 -26.01 6.44 38.73
CA VAL A 53 -24.59 6.19 38.98
C VAL A 53 -24.45 4.75 39.50
N PRO A 54 -23.39 4.02 39.13
CA PRO A 54 -22.75 3.15 40.12
C PRO A 54 -21.27 3.47 40.25
N LEU A 55 -20.99 3.99 41.44
CA LEU A 55 -19.77 3.92 42.23
C LEU A 55 -19.18 2.49 42.21
N VAL A 56 -17.85 2.36 42.16
CA VAL A 56 -17.00 1.42 42.94
C VAL A 56 -15.71 1.07 42.15
N GLY A 57 -14.57 1.28 42.81
CA GLY A 57 -13.45 0.33 42.73
C GLY A 57 -12.12 0.81 42.14
N GLN A 58 -11.40 1.66 42.88
CA GLN A 58 -9.94 1.80 42.79
C GLN A 58 -9.26 0.52 43.34
N PRO A 59 -8.17 0.04 42.74
CA PRO A 59 -6.85 0.18 43.36
C PRO A 59 -5.79 0.59 42.31
N ASP A 60 -5.11 1.71 42.47
CA ASP A 60 -3.83 1.85 43.21
C ASP A 60 -2.80 0.77 42.86
N ALA A 61 -1.91 1.12 41.94
CA ALA A 61 -0.62 0.45 41.76
C ALA A 61 0.40 1.49 41.31
N SER A 62 1.01 2.13 42.31
CA SER A 62 2.36 2.71 42.20
C SER A 62 3.29 1.74 41.48
N ARG A 63 3.82 2.14 40.33
CA ARG A 63 5.03 1.56 39.75
C ARG A 63 6.02 2.68 39.44
N SER A 64 7.13 2.61 40.17
CA SER A 64 8.29 3.48 40.09
C SER A 64 8.88 3.54 38.68
N PRO A 65 9.48 4.68 38.28
CA PRO A 65 10.29 4.78 37.09
C PRO A 65 11.69 4.20 37.36
N LEU A 66 12.10 3.20 36.58
CA LEU A 66 13.50 2.82 36.46
C LEU A 66 14.10 3.71 35.38
N GLU A 67 14.80 4.75 35.81
CA GLU A 67 15.73 5.50 34.97
C GLU A 67 16.87 4.56 34.60
N THR A 68 17.00 4.28 33.30
CA THR A 68 18.21 3.66 32.75
C THR A 68 18.83 4.69 31.85
N GLU A 69 19.67 5.54 32.45
CA GLU A 69 20.66 6.32 31.72
C GLU A 69 21.70 5.35 31.16
N VAL A 70 21.72 5.19 29.84
CA VAL A 70 22.86 4.62 29.12
C VAL A 70 23.42 5.71 28.24
N ASP A 71 24.39 6.39 28.82
CA ASP A 71 25.36 7.23 28.15
C ASP A 71 26.21 6.34 27.23
N MET A 72 26.13 6.57 25.93
CA MET A 72 27.07 6.02 24.96
C MET A 72 27.57 7.13 24.05
N SER A 73 28.46 7.93 24.61
CA SER A 73 29.51 8.60 23.85
C SER A 73 30.43 7.56 23.20
N SER A 74 30.43 7.50 21.87
CA SER A 74 31.54 6.98 21.09
C SER A 74 31.58 7.64 19.72
N SER A 75 32.27 8.77 19.69
CA SER A 75 32.76 9.43 18.49
C SER A 75 34.03 8.71 18.01
N LEU A 76 34.00 8.24 16.76
CA LEU A 76 35.22 7.85 16.03
C LEU A 76 35.25 8.58 14.68
N PRO A 77 36.33 9.31 14.37
CA PRO A 77 36.57 9.85 13.04
C PRO A 77 37.21 8.77 12.16
N PHE A 78 36.47 8.27 11.15
CA PHE A 78 37.05 7.38 10.15
C PHE A 78 37.21 8.09 8.81
N ALA A 79 38.46 8.40 8.47
CA ALA A 79 38.85 8.96 7.18
C ALA A 79 38.70 7.91 6.07
N PRO A 80 38.30 8.30 4.85
CA PRO A 80 38.26 7.37 3.72
C PRO A 80 39.67 7.18 3.11
N PRO A 81 40.05 5.93 2.75
CA PRO A 81 41.26 5.68 1.97
C PRO A 81 41.06 6.06 0.50
N LEU A 82 41.97 6.87 -0.03
CA LEU A 82 42.13 7.15 -1.46
C LEU A 82 42.77 5.93 -2.14
N PHE A 83 41.95 5.03 -2.69
CA PHE A 83 42.45 4.00 -3.60
C PHE A 83 42.37 4.50 -5.04
N SER A 84 43.50 5.03 -5.51
CA SER A 84 43.81 5.26 -6.91
C SER A 84 44.10 3.91 -7.57
N MET A 85 43.17 3.40 -8.38
CA MET A 85 43.40 2.22 -9.22
C MET A 85 43.53 2.69 -10.67
N SER A 86 44.76 2.67 -11.16
CA SER A 86 45.11 2.83 -12.57
C SER A 86 44.54 1.66 -13.40
N PRO A 87 43.92 1.89 -14.57
CA PRO A 87 43.52 0.81 -15.46
C PRO A 87 44.74 0.19 -16.18
N PRO A 88 44.75 -1.14 -16.44
CA PRO A 88 45.78 -1.78 -17.26
C PRO A 88 45.52 -1.56 -18.77
N PRO A 89 46.58 -1.47 -19.60
CA PRO A 89 46.45 -1.37 -21.05
C PRO A 89 46.02 -2.71 -21.67
N LEU A 90 45.06 -2.64 -22.60
CA LEU A 90 44.59 -3.78 -23.40
C LEU A 90 45.56 -4.09 -24.54
N PRO A 91 45.94 -5.36 -24.78
CA PRO A 91 46.65 -5.75 -25.99
C PRO A 91 45.70 -5.81 -27.19
N LEU A 92 46.05 -5.06 -28.23
CA LEU A 92 45.43 -5.06 -29.55
C LEU A 92 46.07 -6.19 -30.38
N SER A 93 45.35 -7.27 -30.66
CA SER A 93 45.64 -8.21 -31.76
C SER A 93 44.52 -9.24 -31.92
N THR A 94 43.77 -9.14 -33.01
CA THR A 94 42.95 -10.26 -33.51
C THR A 94 43.26 -10.49 -34.98
N PRO A 95 43.53 -11.75 -35.39
CA PRO A 95 43.81 -12.09 -36.78
C PRO A 95 42.54 -12.06 -37.63
N LEU A 96 42.71 -11.55 -38.86
CA LEU A 96 41.72 -11.54 -39.93
C LEU A 96 41.54 -12.97 -40.47
N ILE A 97 40.61 -13.73 -39.90
CA ILE A 97 40.21 -15.04 -40.45
C ILE A 97 39.05 -14.82 -41.41
N ALA A 98 39.32 -14.99 -42.70
CA ALA A 98 38.33 -14.98 -43.77
C ALA A 98 37.44 -16.23 -43.66
N ASN A 99 36.26 -16.07 -43.07
CA ASN A 99 35.27 -17.15 -43.00
C ASN A 99 34.52 -17.30 -44.33
N PRO A 100 34.28 -18.54 -44.79
CA PRO A 100 33.49 -18.81 -45.99
C PRO A 100 32.04 -18.35 -45.79
N VAL A 101 31.52 -17.63 -46.78
CA VAL A 101 30.14 -17.15 -46.85
C VAL A 101 29.20 -18.36 -46.98
N LEU A 102 28.57 -18.75 -45.87
CA LEU A 102 27.48 -19.70 -45.87
C LEU A 102 26.16 -18.99 -46.25
N PRO A 103 25.25 -19.67 -46.96
CA PRO A 103 23.94 -19.11 -47.33
C PRO A 103 23.15 -18.74 -46.06
N ILE A 104 22.79 -17.46 -45.95
CA ILE A 104 22.02 -16.89 -44.85
C ILE A 104 20.61 -17.49 -44.91
N LEU A 105 20.35 -18.50 -44.08
CA LEU A 105 18.99 -18.97 -43.83
C LEU A 105 18.23 -17.83 -43.13
N PRO A 106 16.98 -17.50 -43.52
CA PRO A 106 16.19 -16.49 -42.83
C PRO A 106 16.00 -16.88 -41.37
N THR A 107 16.75 -16.23 -40.48
CA THR A 107 16.63 -16.39 -39.04
C THR A 107 15.22 -15.95 -38.64
N PRO A 108 14.37 -16.83 -38.08
CA PRO A 108 13.05 -16.41 -37.63
C PRO A 108 13.22 -15.31 -36.58
N SER A 109 12.56 -14.18 -36.81
CA SER A 109 12.55 -13.05 -35.88
C SER A 109 12.16 -13.56 -34.49
N PRO A 110 12.96 -13.35 -33.44
CA PRO A 110 12.62 -13.81 -32.12
C PRO A 110 11.31 -13.14 -31.68
N THR A 111 10.25 -13.94 -31.53
CA THR A 111 8.98 -13.45 -30.99
C THR A 111 9.24 -12.88 -29.60
N PRO A 112 8.87 -11.61 -29.33
CA PRO A 112 9.08 -11.03 -28.01
C PRO A 112 8.29 -11.81 -26.97
N SER A 113 8.91 -12.10 -25.83
CA SER A 113 8.22 -12.77 -24.72
C SER A 113 7.05 -11.91 -24.22
N LEU A 114 6.01 -12.56 -23.68
CA LEU A 114 4.86 -11.86 -23.07
C LEU A 114 5.30 -10.82 -22.03
N SER A 115 6.35 -11.14 -21.25
CA SER A 115 6.92 -10.22 -20.28
C SER A 115 7.51 -8.95 -20.90
N THR A 116 8.13 -9.06 -22.09
CA THR A 116 8.70 -7.92 -22.81
C THR A 116 7.60 -7.01 -23.34
N THR A 117 6.56 -7.60 -23.94
CA THR A 117 5.39 -6.85 -24.41
C THR A 117 4.69 -6.12 -23.25
N ALA A 118 4.45 -6.82 -22.14
CA ALA A 118 3.84 -6.23 -20.95
C ALA A 118 4.70 -5.10 -20.34
N TRP A 119 6.03 -5.23 -20.37
CA TRP A 119 6.94 -4.17 -19.92
C TRP A 119 6.85 -2.94 -20.81
N PHE A 120 6.76 -3.13 -22.14
CA PHE A 120 6.61 -2.04 -23.09
C PHE A 120 5.28 -1.30 -22.91
N GLU A 121 4.18 -2.02 -22.70
CA GLU A 121 2.87 -1.40 -22.40
C GLU A 121 2.91 -0.60 -21.09
N LEU A 122 3.62 -1.09 -20.08
CA LEU A 122 3.83 -0.36 -18.83
C LEU A 122 4.64 0.93 -19.06
N GLY A 123 5.66 0.88 -19.93
CA GLY A 123 6.46 2.02 -20.37
C GLY A 123 5.68 3.09 -21.15
N LYS A 124 4.58 2.72 -21.81
CA LYS A 124 3.66 3.68 -22.42
C LYS A 124 2.82 4.42 -21.38
N LYS A 125 2.43 3.73 -20.29
CA LYS A 125 1.54 4.29 -19.27
C LYS A 125 2.28 5.15 -18.25
N TYR A 126 3.51 4.80 -17.91
CA TYR A 126 4.28 5.46 -16.85
C TYR A 126 5.63 5.96 -17.36
N PRO A 127 6.06 7.17 -16.96
CA PRO A 127 7.36 7.69 -17.35
C PRO A 127 8.47 6.81 -16.79
N GLU A 128 9.54 6.65 -17.57
CA GLU A 128 10.63 5.74 -17.25
C GLU A 128 11.28 6.01 -15.89
N ALA A 129 11.40 7.28 -15.49
CA ALA A 129 11.92 7.67 -14.18
C ALA A 129 11.12 7.04 -13.03
N ARG A 130 9.77 6.95 -13.16
CA ARG A 130 8.92 6.29 -12.15
C ARG A 130 9.10 4.78 -12.19
N LEU A 131 9.26 4.17 -13.36
CA LEU A 131 9.48 2.74 -13.47
C LEU A 131 10.79 2.31 -12.80
N ARG A 132 11.87 3.08 -13.00
CA ARG A 132 13.18 2.82 -12.38
C ARG A 132 13.20 3.03 -10.86
N ALA A 133 12.25 3.78 -10.30
CA ALA A 133 12.14 3.99 -8.86
C ALA A 133 11.69 2.74 -8.09
N HIS A 134 11.12 1.74 -8.77
CA HIS A 134 10.63 0.51 -8.14
C HIS A 134 11.40 -0.71 -8.61
N LYS A 135 11.48 -1.71 -7.74
CA LYS A 135 11.78 -3.09 -8.15
C LYS A 135 10.51 -3.73 -8.69
N TRP A 136 10.63 -4.63 -9.65
CA TRP A 136 9.49 -5.26 -10.31
C TRP A 136 9.64 -6.78 -10.33
N ASP A 137 8.55 -7.48 -10.03
CA ASP A 137 8.48 -8.93 -10.22
C ASP A 137 7.53 -9.24 -11.37
N TRP A 138 7.92 -10.16 -12.24
CA TRP A 138 7.01 -10.76 -13.20
C TRP A 138 6.16 -11.83 -12.50
N ILE A 139 4.84 -11.68 -12.52
CA ILE A 139 3.92 -12.66 -11.95
C ILE A 139 3.33 -13.51 -13.07
N SER A 140 3.93 -14.67 -13.33
CA SER A 140 3.53 -15.56 -14.44
C SER A 140 2.06 -15.97 -14.40
N SER A 141 1.47 -16.14 -13.21
CA SER A 141 0.06 -16.55 -13.08
C SER A 141 -0.96 -15.51 -13.55
N SER A 142 -0.56 -14.24 -13.65
CA SER A 142 -1.41 -13.18 -14.17
C SER A 142 -0.79 -12.42 -15.32
N GLU A 143 0.36 -12.87 -15.81
CA GLU A 143 1.13 -12.26 -16.90
C GLU A 143 1.28 -10.73 -16.73
N THR A 144 1.55 -10.27 -15.50
CA THR A 144 1.71 -8.85 -15.20
C THR A 144 2.93 -8.57 -14.35
N TRP A 145 3.54 -7.41 -14.60
CA TRP A 145 4.59 -6.84 -13.77
C TRP A 145 3.99 -6.23 -12.51
N LEU A 146 4.54 -6.57 -11.33
CA LEU A 146 4.07 -6.08 -10.04
C LEU A 146 5.18 -5.25 -9.34
N PRO A 147 4.93 -3.97 -9.01
CA PRO A 147 5.95 -3.12 -8.39
C PRO A 147 6.09 -3.42 -6.90
N HIS A 148 7.32 -3.47 -6.39
CA HIS A 148 7.61 -3.43 -4.95
C HIS A 148 7.45 -2.00 -4.46
N TYR A 149 6.32 -1.73 -3.82
CA TYR A 149 6.02 -0.41 -3.29
C TYR A 149 6.26 -0.35 -1.79
N GLU A 150 7.09 0.59 -1.39
CA GLU A 150 7.30 0.96 0.01
C GLU A 150 6.75 2.37 0.26
N PHE A 151 5.89 2.49 1.27
CA PHE A 151 5.31 3.76 1.66
C PHE A 151 6.41 4.72 2.10
N GLN A 152 6.36 5.94 1.57
CA GLN A 152 7.37 6.95 1.87
C GLN A 152 7.18 7.51 3.27
N THR A 153 8.27 7.93 3.92
CA THR A 153 8.16 8.66 5.18
C THR A 153 7.54 10.03 4.93
N VAL A 154 6.39 10.29 5.57
CA VAL A 154 5.66 11.55 5.45
C VAL A 154 5.79 12.36 6.75
N THR A 155 6.10 13.64 6.63
CA THR A 155 6.22 14.56 7.78
C THR A 155 4.96 15.39 8.01
N LYS A 156 4.10 15.50 7.00
CA LYS A 156 2.87 16.30 7.01
C LYS A 156 1.66 15.45 6.66
N ILE A 157 0.49 15.79 7.19
CA ILE A 157 -0.76 15.05 6.94
C ILE A 157 -1.13 15.18 5.46
N THR A 158 -0.96 16.36 4.86
CA THR A 158 -1.27 16.57 3.43
C THR A 158 -0.38 15.78 2.50
N HIS A 159 0.86 15.45 2.89
CA HIS A 159 1.74 14.60 2.07
C HIS A 159 1.17 13.18 1.86
N ILE A 160 0.30 12.70 2.77
CA ILE A 160 -0.41 11.42 2.57
C ILE A 160 -1.33 11.51 1.34
N TRP A 161 -1.97 12.66 1.13
CA TRP A 161 -2.78 12.89 -0.06
C TRP A 161 -1.92 12.98 -1.31
N ASP A 162 -0.81 13.73 -1.27
CA ASP A 162 0.10 13.88 -2.39
C ASP A 162 0.67 12.51 -2.84
N GLU A 163 1.01 11.62 -1.91
CA GLU A 163 1.43 10.26 -2.21
C GLU A 163 0.32 9.41 -2.84
N TYR A 164 -0.93 9.66 -2.43
CA TYR A 164 -2.09 8.98 -2.99
C TYR A 164 -2.42 9.43 -4.42
N SER A 165 -2.47 10.75 -4.67
CA SER A 165 -2.88 11.32 -5.96
C SER A 165 -1.77 11.34 -6.99
N ASP A 166 -0.58 11.81 -6.59
CA ASP A 166 0.49 12.18 -7.52
C ASP A 166 1.73 11.30 -7.37
N GLY A 167 1.87 10.67 -6.19
CA GLY A 167 3.08 9.95 -5.78
C GLY A 167 4.13 10.89 -5.19
N LEU A 168 4.99 10.37 -4.31
CA LEU A 168 6.09 11.12 -3.70
C LEU A 168 7.45 10.59 -4.16
N ASN A 169 8.45 11.46 -4.26
CA ASN A 169 9.84 11.07 -4.56
C ASN A 169 9.98 10.19 -5.82
N GLY A 170 9.23 10.49 -6.89
CA GLY A 170 9.23 9.69 -8.12
C GLY A 170 8.56 8.32 -7.99
N HIS A 171 7.91 8.01 -6.88
CA HIS A 171 7.15 6.78 -6.72
C HIS A 171 5.79 6.85 -7.44
N LEU A 172 5.19 5.69 -7.69
CA LEU A 172 3.87 5.61 -8.30
C LEU A 172 2.80 6.14 -7.31
N PRO A 173 1.74 6.82 -7.79
CA PRO A 173 0.62 7.20 -6.94
C PRO A 173 -0.08 5.97 -6.36
N VAL A 174 -0.46 6.02 -5.08
CA VAL A 174 -1.19 4.89 -4.45
C VAL A 174 -2.55 4.66 -5.11
N ARG A 175 -3.19 5.71 -5.64
CA ARG A 175 -4.42 5.60 -6.42
C ARG A 175 -4.23 4.72 -7.66
N GLU A 176 -3.17 4.96 -8.42
CA GLU A 176 -2.82 4.15 -9.61
C GLU A 176 -2.48 2.71 -9.24
N LEU A 177 -1.82 2.51 -8.09
CA LEU A 177 -1.53 1.17 -7.58
C LEU A 177 -2.81 0.36 -7.33
N ASN A 178 -3.79 0.99 -6.68
CA ASN A 178 -5.09 0.38 -6.40
C ASN A 178 -5.90 0.11 -7.68
N ILE A 179 -5.88 1.02 -8.65
CA ILE A 179 -6.61 0.84 -9.92
C ILE A 179 -5.99 -0.30 -10.75
N THR A 180 -4.67 -0.31 -10.89
CA THR A 180 -4.01 -1.22 -11.84
C THR A 180 -3.78 -2.62 -11.25
N TRP A 181 -3.43 -2.72 -9.96
CA TRP A 181 -3.08 -4.00 -9.32
C TRP A 181 -4.01 -4.38 -8.15
N GLY A 182 -4.97 -3.54 -7.78
CA GLY A 182 -5.92 -3.83 -6.70
C GLY A 182 -5.24 -4.07 -5.36
N ALA A 183 -5.60 -5.14 -4.67
CA ALA A 183 -4.95 -5.52 -3.41
C ALA A 183 -3.58 -6.22 -3.59
N ARG A 184 -3.24 -6.64 -4.82
CA ARG A 184 -2.10 -7.54 -5.09
C ARG A 184 -0.76 -6.85 -4.89
N TRP A 185 -0.66 -5.55 -5.18
CA TRP A 185 0.59 -4.79 -5.02
C TRP A 185 1.10 -4.77 -3.57
N LYS A 186 0.20 -4.96 -2.59
CA LYS A 186 0.55 -5.01 -1.17
C LYS A 186 1.25 -6.32 -0.75
N ARG A 187 1.30 -7.33 -1.64
CA ARG A 187 1.96 -8.65 -1.45
C ARG A 187 1.65 -9.36 -0.12
N ASN A 188 0.48 -9.09 0.48
CA ASN A 188 0.12 -9.56 1.83
C ASN A 188 1.13 -9.19 2.95
N LEU A 189 1.97 -8.19 2.74
CA LEU A 189 2.91 -7.72 3.74
C LEU A 189 2.17 -6.96 4.85
N GLY A 190 2.30 -7.45 6.09
CA GLY A 190 1.57 -6.90 7.26
C GLY A 190 1.81 -5.40 7.45
N ARG A 191 3.08 -4.95 7.40
CA ARG A 191 3.44 -3.53 7.50
C ARG A 191 2.74 -2.68 6.43
N THR A 192 2.82 -3.08 5.16
CA THR A 192 2.19 -2.35 4.05
C THR A 192 0.68 -2.29 4.20
N LYS A 193 0.03 -3.36 4.67
CA LYS A 193 -1.41 -3.38 4.91
C LYS A 193 -1.83 -2.42 6.04
N THR A 194 -1.09 -2.43 7.14
CA THR A 194 -1.35 -1.52 8.28
C THR A 194 -1.18 -0.07 7.85
N GLU A 195 -0.07 0.25 7.18
CA GLU A 195 0.21 1.61 6.72
C GLU A 195 -0.84 2.10 5.71
N ALA A 196 -1.22 1.24 4.75
CA ALA A 196 -2.29 1.55 3.80
C ALA A 196 -3.64 1.81 4.51
N SER A 197 -3.92 1.07 5.59
CA SER A 197 -5.14 1.23 6.37
C SER A 197 -5.16 2.52 7.20
N TRP A 198 -4.00 3.00 7.64
CA TRP A 198 -3.92 4.30 8.33
C TRP A 198 -4.08 5.44 7.34
N ARG A 199 -3.33 5.42 6.24
CA ARG A 199 -3.37 6.46 5.21
C ARG A 199 -4.73 6.58 4.53
N SER A 200 -5.48 5.49 4.41
CA SER A 200 -6.84 5.53 3.86
C SER A 200 -7.80 6.38 4.70
N LYS A 201 -7.57 6.56 6.01
CA LYS A 201 -8.39 7.46 6.84
C LYS A 201 -8.29 8.91 6.37
N VAL A 202 -7.07 9.37 6.07
CA VAL A 202 -6.81 10.72 5.55
C VAL A 202 -7.39 10.89 4.15
N VAL A 203 -7.15 9.93 3.27
CA VAL A 203 -7.71 9.94 1.90
C VAL A 203 -9.23 10.02 1.94
N ASN A 204 -9.89 9.16 2.72
CA ASN A 204 -11.35 9.16 2.87
C ASN A 204 -11.87 10.48 3.44
N LEU A 205 -11.13 11.12 4.35
CA LEU A 205 -11.52 12.42 4.89
C LEU A 205 -11.47 13.50 3.81
N VAL A 206 -10.38 13.57 3.03
CA VAL A 206 -10.24 14.54 1.94
C VAL A 206 -11.33 14.33 0.89
N GLU A 207 -11.61 13.08 0.49
CA GLU A 207 -12.67 12.74 -0.46
C GLU A 207 -14.06 13.16 0.07
N LYS A 208 -14.36 12.87 1.34
CA LYS A 208 -15.61 13.29 2.00
C LYS A 208 -15.76 14.81 2.09
N LEU A 209 -14.67 15.53 2.39
CA LEU A 209 -14.69 16.99 2.41
C LEU A 209 -14.90 17.55 1.01
N ALA A 210 -14.18 17.04 0.01
CA ALA A 210 -14.29 17.48 -1.38
C ALA A 210 -15.67 17.18 -2.00
N ALA A 211 -16.38 16.17 -1.50
CA ALA A 211 -17.74 15.86 -1.93
C ALA A 211 -18.81 16.85 -1.42
N LYS A 212 -18.50 17.73 -0.46
CA LYS A 212 -19.45 18.73 0.05
C LYS A 212 -19.64 19.88 -0.95
N HIS A 213 -20.82 20.50 -0.94
CA HIS A 213 -21.11 21.65 -1.79
C HIS A 213 -20.12 22.80 -1.54
N ARG A 214 -19.53 23.35 -2.61
CA ARG A 214 -18.48 24.40 -2.59
C ARG A 214 -17.15 23.99 -1.97
N TRP A 215 -16.94 22.71 -1.70
CA TRP A 215 -15.63 22.18 -1.36
C TRP A 215 -14.95 21.61 -2.60
N ASN A 216 -13.63 21.64 -2.58
CA ASN A 216 -12.77 20.94 -3.52
C ASN A 216 -11.58 20.39 -2.76
N VAL A 217 -10.77 19.56 -3.42
CA VAL A 217 -9.59 18.93 -2.80
C VAL A 217 -8.64 19.97 -2.21
N GLN A 218 -8.37 21.08 -2.91
CA GLN A 218 -7.46 22.12 -2.42
C GLN A 218 -7.97 22.78 -1.13
N LEU A 219 -9.27 23.06 -1.04
CA LEU A 219 -9.89 23.62 0.16
C LEU A 219 -9.88 22.62 1.32
N ALA A 220 -10.11 21.33 1.04
CA ALA A 220 -10.02 20.25 2.03
C ALA A 220 -8.60 20.12 2.59
N LEU A 221 -7.58 20.13 1.72
CA LEU A 221 -6.18 20.08 2.14
C LEU A 221 -5.78 21.32 2.94
N ARG A 222 -6.22 22.51 2.53
CA ARG A 222 -5.98 23.75 3.28
C ARG A 222 -6.59 23.67 4.68
N PHE A 223 -7.84 23.21 4.78
CA PHE A 223 -8.50 23.00 6.07
C PHE A 223 -7.73 22.04 6.97
N ILE A 224 -7.26 20.90 6.42
CA ILE A 224 -6.49 19.91 7.19
C ILE A 224 -5.18 20.51 7.71
N ARG A 225 -4.45 21.22 6.84
CA ARG A 225 -3.21 21.93 7.20
C ARG A 225 -3.43 22.92 8.33
N GLU A 226 -4.43 23.79 8.20
CA GLU A 226 -4.71 24.85 9.18
C GLU A 226 -5.17 24.29 10.52
N ARG A 227 -5.97 23.20 10.52
CA ARG A 227 -6.61 22.69 11.74
C ARG A 227 -5.85 21.59 12.46
N TYR A 228 -5.10 20.75 11.75
CA TYR A 228 -4.56 19.52 12.35
C TYR A 228 -3.03 19.40 12.28
N GLU A 229 -2.37 19.94 11.25
CA GLU A 229 -0.92 19.71 11.09
C GLU A 229 -0.05 20.34 12.19
N HIS A 230 -0.55 21.36 12.89
CA HIS A 230 0.16 21.96 14.02
C HIS A 230 -0.02 21.19 15.34
N GLN A 231 -1.01 20.30 15.43
CA GLN A 231 -1.35 19.56 16.65
C GLN A 231 -0.99 18.07 16.55
N PHE A 232 -1.04 17.52 15.33
CA PHE A 232 -0.91 16.09 15.10
C PHE A 232 0.21 15.78 14.12
N THR A 233 0.97 14.74 14.45
CA THR A 233 1.80 14.05 13.45
C THR A 233 0.91 13.26 12.49
N PRO A 234 1.38 12.91 11.27
CA PRO A 234 0.56 12.15 10.31
C PRO A 234 0.01 10.84 10.88
N ARG A 235 0.81 10.16 11.70
CA ARG A 235 0.39 8.94 12.38
C ARG A 235 -0.56 9.21 13.54
N GLY A 236 -0.25 10.20 14.39
CA GLY A 236 -1.14 10.58 15.50
C GLY A 236 -2.53 11.02 15.02
N PHE A 237 -2.61 11.71 13.88
CA PHE A 237 -3.87 12.07 13.25
C PHE A 237 -4.70 10.85 12.80
N CYS A 238 -4.04 9.76 12.39
CA CYS A 238 -4.74 8.54 11.99
C CYS A 238 -5.24 7.71 13.19
N ASP A 239 -4.71 7.93 14.39
CA ASP A 239 -5.12 7.22 15.60
C ASP A 239 -6.24 7.95 16.37
N PHE A 240 -6.42 9.25 16.13
CA PHE A 240 -7.51 10.09 16.63
C PHE A 240 -8.85 9.76 15.96
#